data_AF-A0AAV9CGY5-F1
#
_entry.id   AF-A0AAV9CGY5-F1
#
_cell.length_a   1.000
_cell.length_b   1.000
_cell.length_c   1.000
_cell.angle_alpha   90.00
_cell.angle_beta   90.00
_cell.angle_gamma   90.00
#
_symmetry.space_group_name_H-M   'P 1'
#
loop_
_entity.id
_entity.type
_entity.pdbx_description
1 polymer ?
#
loop_
_entity_poly.entity_id
_entity_poly.type
_entity_poly.pdbx_seq_one_letter_code
_entity_poly.pdbx_strand_id
1 'polypeptide(L)'
;METNENLEDAGNELILSDEEVVRFQIGEVFAHMPKEEVEERLETMKGKASEELKRLEEERKSVDAQMTELKKILYGKFKDSINLEED
;
A
#
# COMPACT_ATOMS: atom_id res chain seq x y z
N MET A 1 5.85 -0.55 -1.85
CA MET A 1 6.74 -1.48 -1.10
C MET A 1 7.83 -0.66 -0.42
N GLU A 2 8.61 0.09 -1.20
CA GLU A 2 9.64 1.03 -0.72
C GLU A 2 9.14 2.02 0.37
N THR A 3 7.93 2.57 0.25
CA THR A 3 7.39 3.51 1.25
C THR A 3 7.17 2.88 2.63
N ASN A 4 6.81 1.59 2.71
CA ASN A 4 6.57 0.92 3.99
C ASN A 4 7.89 0.48 4.63
N GLU A 5 8.83 -0.01 3.80
CA GLU A 5 10.20 -0.32 4.20
C GLU A 5 10.89 0.93 4.77
N ASN A 6 10.76 2.08 4.10
CA ASN A 6 11.31 3.35 4.60
C ASN A 6 10.72 3.77 5.95
N LEU A 7 9.42 3.51 6.20
CA LEU A 7 8.78 3.79 7.49
C LEU A 7 9.22 2.81 8.58
N GLU A 8 9.54 1.57 8.20
CA GLU A 8 10.12 0.57 9.09
C GLU A 8 11.53 0.95 9.51
N ASP A 9 12.38 1.30 8.56
CA ASP A 9 13.74 1.77 8.80
C ASP A 9 13.76 3.03 9.66
N ALA A 10 12.92 4.01 9.35
CA ALA A 10 12.79 5.23 10.17
C ALA A 10 12.35 4.92 11.61
N GLY A 11 11.47 3.93 11.81
CA GLY A 11 11.07 3.48 13.15
C GLY A 11 12.22 2.80 13.90
N ASN A 12 12.99 1.96 13.21
CA ASN A 12 14.17 1.29 13.78
C ASN A 12 15.24 2.30 14.21
N GLU A 13 15.52 3.30 13.38
CA GLU A 13 16.44 4.39 13.71
C GLU A 13 15.94 5.22 14.91
N LEU A 14 14.64 5.51 14.97
CA LEU A 14 14.03 6.25 16.07
C LEU A 14 14.19 5.52 17.41
N ILE A 15 14.03 4.19 17.42
CA ILE A 15 14.23 3.36 18.63
C ILE A 15 15.65 3.52 19.17
N LEU A 16 16.65 3.57 18.29
CA LEU A 16 18.07 3.71 18.64
C LEU A 16 18.46 5.13 19.09
N SER A 17 17.60 6.13 18.90
CA SER A 17 17.85 7.51 19.30
C SER A 17 17.63 7.72 20.80
N ASP A 18 18.60 8.35 21.45
CA ASP A 18 18.51 8.82 22.85
C ASP A 18 17.85 10.22 22.96
N GLU A 19 17.46 10.84 21.84
CA GLU A 19 16.82 12.16 21.83
C GLU A 19 15.33 12.08 22.18
N GLU A 20 14.88 12.90 23.15
CA GLU A 20 13.45 13.02 23.51
C GLU A 20 12.62 13.78 22.46
N VAL A 21 13.28 14.64 21.67
CA VAL A 21 12.67 15.44 20.62
C VAL A 21 13.47 15.23 19.34
N VAL A 22 12.79 14.78 18.29
CA VAL A 22 13.40 14.48 16.99
C VAL A 22 12.85 15.37 15.89
N ARG A 23 13.57 15.47 14.78
CA ARG A 23 13.12 16.19 13.58
C ARG A 23 12.33 15.26 12.67
N PHE A 24 11.03 15.46 12.59
CA PHE A 24 10.13 14.71 11.72
C PHE A 24 9.85 15.48 10.43
N GLN A 25 10.01 14.82 9.27
CA GLN A 25 9.77 15.43 7.97
C GLN A 25 8.29 15.40 7.60
N ILE A 26 7.74 16.56 7.22
CA ILE A 26 6.37 16.72 6.73
C ILE A 26 6.44 17.47 5.41
N GLY A 27 6.28 16.76 4.29
CA GLY A 27 6.48 17.32 2.95
C GLY A 27 7.93 17.80 2.78
N GLU A 28 8.11 19.12 2.67
CA GLU A 28 9.43 19.76 2.46
C GLU A 28 10.02 20.40 3.72
N VAL A 29 9.35 20.29 4.87
CA VAL A 29 9.80 20.91 6.14
C VAL A 29 10.07 19.87 7.21
N PHE A 30 10.88 20.24 8.21
CA PHE A 30 11.12 19.44 9.42
C PHE A 30 10.52 20.13 10.64
N ALA A 31 9.73 19.38 11.40
CA ALA A 31 9.17 19.81 12.68
C ALA A 31 9.91 19.12 13.83
N HIS A 32 10.18 19.83 14.92
CA HIS A 32 10.67 19.22 16.16
C HIS A 32 9.46 18.63 16.90
N MET A 33 9.51 17.33 17.16
CA MET A 33 8.39 16.59 17.71
C MET A 33 8.88 15.64 18.81
N PRO A 34 8.09 15.44 19.89
CA PRO A 34 8.40 14.43 20.89
C PRO A 34 8.51 13.05 20.23
N LYS A 35 9.50 12.27 20.65
CA LYS A 35 9.75 10.92 20.13
C LYS A 35 8.49 10.04 20.15
N GLU A 36 7.76 10.05 21.26
CA GLU A 36 6.51 9.29 21.42
C GLU A 36 5.45 9.66 20.38
N GLU A 37 5.32 10.95 20.04
CA GLU A 37 4.36 11.41 19.02
C GLU A 37 4.78 10.93 17.62
N VAL A 38 6.09 10.89 17.35
CA VAL A 38 6.60 10.38 16.07
C VAL A 38 6.38 8.87 15.96
N GLU A 39 6.57 8.11 17.03
CA GLU A 39 6.28 6.67 17.08
C GLU A 39 4.80 6.38 16.76
N GLU A 40 3.87 7.10 17.40
CA GLU A 40 2.42 6.94 17.13
C GLU A 40 2.06 7.28 15.67
N ARG A 41 2.68 8.33 15.13
CA ARG A 41 2.47 8.74 13.72
C ARG A 41 3.00 7.71 12.74
N LEU A 42 4.19 7.16 12.98
CA LEU A 42 4.76 6.12 12.14
C LEU A 42 3.87 4.87 12.13
N GLU A 43 3.36 4.45 13.29
CA GLU A 43 2.44 3.31 13.38
C GLU A 43 1.13 3.58 12.63
N THR A 44 0.56 4.77 12.80
CA THR A 44 -0.65 5.19 12.07
C THR A 44 -0.42 5.19 10.55
N MET A 45 0.73 5.66 10.09
CA MET A 45 1.07 5.70 8.67
C MET A 45 1.24 4.28 8.09
N LYS A 46 1.91 3.38 8.81
CA LYS A 46 2.05 1.97 8.44
C LYS A 46 0.69 1.27 8.37
N GLY A 47 -0.17 1.50 9.37
CA GLY A 47 -1.53 0.97 9.41
C GLY A 47 -2.35 1.39 8.20
N LYS A 48 -2.40 2.69 7.89
CA LYS A 48 -3.11 3.22 6.71
C LYS A 48 -2.57 2.66 5.40
N ALA A 49 -1.25 2.58 5.25
CA ALA A 49 -0.63 2.03 4.05
C ALA A 49 -1.00 0.55 3.86
N SER A 50 -1.04 -0.22 4.95
CA SER A 50 -1.41 -1.64 4.93
C SER A 50 -2.89 -1.86 4.62
N GLU A 51 -3.78 -1.02 5.15
CA GLU A 51 -5.20 -1.07 4.82
C GLU A 51 -5.47 -0.72 3.35
N GLU A 52 -4.81 0.31 2.84
CA GLU A 52 -4.95 0.70 1.43
C GLU A 52 -4.43 -0.39 0.49
N LEU A 53 -3.31 -1.03 0.84
CA LEU A 53 -2.80 -2.18 0.08
C LEU A 53 -3.82 -3.31 0.01
N LYS A 54 -4.41 -3.70 1.15
CA LYS A 54 -5.45 -4.74 1.19
C LYS A 54 -6.65 -4.37 0.32
N ARG A 55 -7.12 -3.12 0.41
CA ARG A 55 -8.23 -2.62 -0.40
C ARG A 55 -7.93 -2.74 -1.91
N LEU A 56 -6.74 -2.34 -2.33
CA LEU A 56 -6.31 -2.43 -3.73
C LEU A 56 -6.18 -3.89 -4.20
N GLU A 57 -5.70 -4.80 -3.35
CA GLU A 57 -5.64 -6.22 -3.67
C GLU A 57 -7.02 -6.85 -3.85
N GLU A 58 -7.99 -6.48 -3.00
CA GLU A 58 -9.38 -6.92 -3.12
C GLU A 58 -10.04 -6.38 -4.38
N GLU A 59 -9.81 -5.10 -4.70
CA GLU A 59 -10.31 -4.46 -5.92
C GLU A 59 -9.74 -5.17 -7.16
N ARG A 60 -8.43 -5.43 -7.19
CA ARG A 60 -7.79 -6.20 -8.26
C ARG A 60 -8.43 -7.58 -8.43
N LYS A 61 -8.59 -8.35 -7.34
CA LYS A 61 -9.22 -9.68 -7.40
C LYS A 61 -10.64 -9.62 -7.97
N SER A 62 -11.40 -8.60 -7.60
CA SER A 62 -12.75 -8.38 -8.13
C SER A 62 -12.73 -8.13 -9.64
N VAL A 63 -11.83 -7.25 -10.11
CA VAL A 63 -11.66 -6.95 -11.55
C VAL A 63 -11.23 -8.20 -12.33
N ASP A 64 -10.27 -8.97 -11.81
CA ASP A 64 -9.78 -10.20 -12.44
C ASP A 64 -10.91 -11.26 -12.55
N ALA A 65 -11.75 -11.37 -11.51
CA ALA A 65 -12.93 -12.24 -11.52
C ALA A 65 -13.98 -11.79 -12.55
N GLN A 66 -14.27 -10.49 -12.64
CA GLN A 66 -15.17 -9.93 -13.63
C GLN A 66 -14.67 -10.15 -15.06
N MET A 67 -13.36 -9.97 -15.28
CA MET A 67 -12.73 -10.24 -16.57
C MET A 67 -12.86 -11.71 -16.96
N THR A 68 -12.61 -12.63 -16.02
CA THR A 68 -12.75 -14.07 -16.24
C THR A 68 -14.17 -14.44 -16.65
N GLU A 69 -15.17 -13.89 -15.97
CA GLU A 69 -16.57 -14.16 -16.28
C GLU A 69 -16.97 -13.57 -17.64
N LEU A 70 -16.51 -12.35 -17.95
CA LEU A 70 -16.76 -11.73 -19.24
C LEU A 70 -16.15 -12.54 -20.40
N LYS A 71 -14.90 -13.04 -20.23
CA LYS A 71 -14.26 -13.93 -21.21
C LYS A 71 -15.10 -15.18 -21.47
N LYS A 72 -15.64 -15.83 -20.43
CA LYS A 72 -16.54 -16.99 -20.57
C LYS A 72 -17.80 -16.67 -21.37
N ILE A 73 -18.44 -15.54 -21.07
CA ILE A 73 -19.66 -15.09 -21.79
C ILE A 73 -19.34 -14.88 -23.28
N LEU A 74 -18.22 -14.22 -23.59
CA LEU A 74 -17.82 -13.95 -24.96
C LEU A 74 -17.50 -15.23 -25.72
N TYR A 75 -16.74 -16.16 -25.14
CA TYR A 75 -16.47 -17.46 -25.76
C TYR A 75 -17.73 -18.31 -25.93
N GLY A 76 -18.66 -18.28 -24.97
CA GLY A 76 -19.96 -18.95 -25.10
C GLY A 76 -20.79 -18.42 -26.27
N LYS A 77 -20.72 -17.10 -26.54
CA LYS A 77 -21.50 -16.45 -27.59
C LYS A 77 -20.86 -16.51 -28.97
N PHE A 78 -19.54 -16.32 -29.05
CA PHE A 78 -18.83 -16.14 -30.33
C PHE A 78 -17.94 -17.34 -30.71
N LYS A 79 -17.64 -18.24 -29.76
CA LYS A 79 -16.84 -19.46 -29.97
C LYS A 79 -15.57 -19.17 -30.80
N ASP A 80 -15.41 -19.88 -31.92
CA ASP A 80 -14.26 -19.82 -32.81
C ASP A 80 -14.18 -18.51 -33.63
N SER A 81 -15.14 -17.59 -33.47
CA SER A 81 -15.16 -16.31 -34.18
C SER A 81 -14.29 -15.24 -33.51
N ILE A 82 -13.75 -15.50 -32.33
CA ILE A 82 -12.89 -14.58 -31.58
C ILE A 82 -11.70 -15.33 -30.94
N ASN A 83 -10.58 -14.63 -30.74
CA ASN A 83 -9.45 -15.11 -29.95
C ASN A 83 -9.06 -14.02 -28.95
N LEU A 84 -9.39 -14.21 -27.67
CA LEU A 84 -9.02 -13.33 -26.57
C LEU A 84 -7.81 -13.95 -25.87
N GLU A 85 -6.67 -13.27 -25.86
CA GLU A 85 -5.44 -13.76 -25.25
C GLU A 85 -5.65 -14.16 -23.76
N GLU A 86 -4.95 -15.22 -23.34
CA GLU A 86 -4.79 -15.61 -21.95
C GLU A 86 -3.61 -14.83 -21.36
N ASP A 87 -3.92 -13.86 -20.50
CA ASP A 87 -3.01 -13.35 -19.47
C ASP A 87 -3.52 -13.87 -18.12
#